data_AF-A0A0A6UA56-F1
#
_entry.id   AF-A0A0A6UA56-F1
#
_cell.length_a   1.000
_cell.length_b   1.000
_cell.length_c   1.000
_cell.angle_alpha   90.00
_cell.angle_beta   90.00
_cell.angle_gamma   90.00
#
_symmetry.space_group_name_H-M   'P 1'
#
loop_
_entity.id
_entity.type
_entity.pdbx_description
1 polymer ?
#
loop_
_entity_poly.entity_id
_entity_poly.type
_entity_poly.pdbx_seq_one_letter_code
_entity_poly.pdbx_strand_id
1 'polypeptide(L)'
;MTLMSTPPTSAKSFREKGAAGFHAALAAVLTTALESALEEGDHARVVTLVNRGFAEGSPELGCELLCRAMASVGTARTWTVQLAPLAQVRQRSVS
;
A
#
# COMPACT_ATOMS: atom_id res chain seq x y z
N MET A 1 10.78 39.82 -29.10
CA MET A 1 10.41 38.40 -29.25
C MET A 1 10.78 37.68 -27.96
N THR A 2 9.80 37.43 -27.11
CA THR A 2 10.03 36.77 -25.80
C THR A 2 10.00 35.26 -26.01
N LEU A 3 11.12 34.59 -25.78
CA LEU A 3 11.22 33.13 -25.80
C LEU A 3 10.49 32.58 -24.58
N MET A 4 9.28 32.05 -24.78
CA MET A 4 8.58 31.24 -23.78
C MET A 4 9.35 29.92 -23.63
N SER A 5 10.09 29.80 -22.53
CA SER A 5 10.67 28.53 -22.11
C SER A 5 9.56 27.68 -21.50
N THR A 6 9.19 26.60 -22.19
CA THR A 6 8.31 25.55 -21.67
C THR A 6 8.97 24.87 -20.45
N PRO A 7 8.22 24.56 -19.37
CA PRO A 7 8.78 23.78 -18.27
C PRO A 7 9.09 22.36 -18.75
N PRO A 8 10.22 21.76 -18.37
CA PRO A 8 10.51 20.36 -18.70
C PRO A 8 9.45 19.49 -18.01
N THR A 9 8.67 18.78 -18.82
CA THR A 9 7.83 17.67 -18.37
C THR A 9 8.74 16.68 -17.66
N SER A 10 8.53 16.55 -16.35
CA SER A 10 9.34 15.76 -15.43
C SER A 10 9.35 14.30 -15.89
N ALA A 11 10.38 13.94 -16.66
CA ALA A 11 10.64 12.58 -17.09
C ALA A 11 11.11 11.81 -15.86
N LYS A 12 10.16 11.17 -15.17
CA LYS A 12 10.40 10.25 -14.06
C LYS A 12 11.62 9.38 -14.37
N SER A 13 12.64 9.51 -13.52
CA SER A 13 13.90 8.80 -13.65
C SER A 13 13.65 7.29 -13.70
N PHE A 14 14.55 6.53 -14.31
CA PHE A 14 14.46 5.05 -14.38
C PHE A 14 14.27 4.41 -13.00
N ARG A 15 14.82 5.05 -11.96
CA ARG A 15 14.63 4.67 -10.55
C ARG A 15 13.18 4.83 -10.07
N GLU A 16 12.50 5.90 -10.48
CA GLU A 16 11.07 6.12 -10.19
C GLU A 16 10.18 5.14 -10.96
N LYS A 17 10.55 4.78 -12.19
CA LYS A 17 9.83 3.75 -12.97
C LYS A 17 9.98 2.36 -12.36
N GLY A 18 11.19 2.03 -11.88
CA GLY A 18 11.45 0.77 -11.17
C GLY A 18 10.69 0.68 -9.86
N ALA A 19 10.62 1.77 -9.08
CA ALA A 19 9.83 1.83 -7.86
C ALA A 19 8.33 1.66 -8.15
N ALA A 20 7.79 2.32 -9.18
CA ALA A 20 6.39 2.17 -9.58
C ALA A 20 6.06 0.73 -10.01
N GLY A 21 6.95 0.08 -10.77
CA GLY A 21 6.80 -1.33 -11.16
C GLY A 21 6.87 -2.30 -9.97
N PHE A 22 7.79 -2.04 -9.04
CA PHE A 22 7.90 -2.83 -7.80
C PHE A 22 6.64 -2.71 -6.94
N HIS A 23 6.15 -1.48 -6.70
CA HIS A 23 4.94 -1.27 -5.91
C HIS A 23 3.70 -1.88 -6.57
N ALA A 24 3.58 -1.82 -7.90
CA ALA A 24 2.49 -2.49 -8.62
C ALA A 24 2.55 -4.02 -8.50
N ALA A 25 3.74 -4.62 -8.64
CA ALA A 25 3.91 -6.05 -8.46
C ALA A 25 3.64 -6.50 -7.02
N LEU A 26 4.13 -5.73 -6.03
CA LEU A 26 3.86 -5.97 -4.63
C LEU A 26 2.37 -5.88 -4.32
N ALA A 27 1.67 -4.87 -4.86
CA ALA A 27 0.23 -4.70 -4.70
C ALA A 27 -0.55 -5.91 -5.23
N ALA A 28 -0.19 -6.42 -6.41
CA ALA A 28 -0.82 -7.61 -6.98
C ALA A 28 -0.61 -8.84 -6.08
N VAL A 29 0.64 -9.10 -5.66
CA VAL A 29 0.96 -10.26 -4.81
C VAL A 29 0.24 -10.18 -3.45
N LEU A 30 0.26 -9.02 -2.80
CA LEU A 30 -0.40 -8.84 -1.51
C LEU A 30 -1.91 -8.95 -1.63
N THR A 31 -2.52 -8.43 -2.70
CA THR A 31 -3.96 -8.53 -2.93
C THR A 31 -4.39 -9.98 -3.13
N THR A 32 -3.70 -10.74 -4.00
CA THR A 32 -4.02 -12.16 -4.21
C THR A 32 -3.84 -12.99 -2.94
N ALA A 33 -2.77 -12.75 -2.18
CA ALA A 33 -2.56 -13.43 -0.91
C ALA A 33 -3.63 -13.06 0.13
N LEU A 34 -4.11 -11.82 0.13
CA LEU A 34 -5.16 -11.34 1.03
C LEU A 34 -6.49 -12.05 0.74
N GLU A 35 -6.88 -12.12 -0.53
CA GLU A 35 -8.12 -12.79 -0.95
C GLU A 35 -8.09 -14.28 -0.55
N SER A 36 -6.98 -14.97 -0.81
CA SER A 36 -6.81 -16.36 -0.39
C SER A 36 -6.90 -16.54 1.13
N ALA A 37 -6.27 -15.65 1.92
CA ALA A 37 -6.35 -15.72 3.38
C ALA A 37 -7.77 -15.42 3.92
N LEU A 38 -8.52 -14.56 3.23
CA LEU A 38 -9.93 -14.29 3.55
C LEU A 38 -10.82 -15.49 3.26
N GLU A 39 -10.61 -16.18 2.14
CA GLU A 39 -11.33 -17.42 1.79
C GLU A 39 -11.02 -18.56 2.78
N GLU A 40 -9.77 -18.68 3.22
CA GLU A 40 -9.34 -19.64 4.25
C GLU A 40 -9.84 -19.28 5.66
N GLY A 41 -10.32 -18.05 5.87
CA GLY A 41 -10.68 -17.54 7.20
C GLY A 41 -9.47 -17.34 8.13
N ASP A 42 -8.26 -17.22 7.58
CA ASP A 42 -7.03 -16.98 8.32
C ASP A 42 -6.84 -15.49 8.60
N HIS A 43 -7.50 -15.02 9.66
CA HIS A 43 -7.49 -13.63 10.08
C HIS A 43 -6.08 -13.14 10.48
N ALA A 44 -5.24 -14.01 11.02
CA ALA A 44 -3.88 -13.62 11.43
C ALA A 44 -3.00 -13.31 10.21
N ARG A 45 -3.15 -14.11 9.16
CA ARG A 45 -2.47 -13.90 7.88
C ARG A 45 -2.97 -12.65 7.17
N VAL A 46 -4.27 -12.36 7.23
CA VAL A 46 -4.86 -11.12 6.72
C VAL A 46 -4.24 -9.88 7.39
N VAL A 47 -4.16 -9.86 8.73
CA VAL A 47 -3.51 -8.74 9.47
C VAL A 47 -2.04 -8.59 9.07
N THR A 48 -1.33 -9.71 8.92
CA THR A 48 0.08 -9.70 8.50
C THR A 48 0.24 -9.08 7.11
N LEU A 49 -0.62 -9.44 6.15
CA LEU A 49 -0.59 -8.91 4.79
C LEU A 49 -0.92 -7.42 4.71
N VAL A 50 -1.89 -6.96 5.51
CA VAL A 50 -2.23 -5.53 5.63
C VAL A 50 -1.04 -4.74 6.18
N ASN A 51 -0.43 -5.19 7.28
CA ASN A 51 0.77 -4.56 7.84
C ASN A 51 1.94 -4.56 6.85
N ARG A 52 2.07 -5.61 6.05
CA ARG A 52 3.06 -5.71 4.98
C ARG A 52 2.83 -4.67 3.89
N GLY A 53 1.58 -4.43 3.51
CA GLY A 53 1.20 -3.36 2.58
C GLY A 53 1.61 -1.97 3.09
N PHE A 54 1.43 -1.70 4.38
CA PHE A 54 1.88 -0.45 5.00
C PHE A 54 3.41 -0.34 5.11
N ALA A 55 4.12 -1.45 5.36
CA ALA A 55 5.56 -1.45 5.60
C ALA A 55 6.40 -1.47 4.31
N GLU A 56 6.03 -2.30 3.34
CA GLU A 56 6.80 -2.56 2.10
C GLU A 56 6.24 -1.83 0.88
N GLY A 57 4.96 -1.44 0.94
CA GLY A 57 4.24 -0.80 -0.15
C GLY A 57 4.16 0.72 -0.02
N SER A 58 2.94 1.22 -0.16
CA SER A 58 2.59 2.61 0.09
C SER A 58 1.43 2.68 1.09
N PRO A 59 1.23 3.83 1.76
CA PRO A 59 0.07 4.04 2.62
C PRO A 59 -1.26 3.76 1.89
N GLU A 60 -1.37 4.13 0.60
CA GLU A 60 -2.55 3.85 -0.21
C GLU A 60 -2.79 2.34 -0.38
N LEU A 61 -1.73 1.55 -0.61
CA LEU A 61 -1.84 0.10 -0.73
C LEU A 61 -2.30 -0.54 0.58
N GLY A 62 -1.72 -0.15 1.71
CA GLY A 62 -2.16 -0.64 3.02
C GLY A 62 -3.64 -0.32 3.30
N CYS A 63 -4.10 0.87 2.90
CA CYS A 63 -5.49 1.29 3.01
C CYS A 63 -6.43 0.44 2.12
N GLU A 64 -6.06 0.22 0.85
CA GLU A 64 -6.79 -0.66 -0.06
C GLU A 64 -6.97 -2.08 0.51
N LEU A 65 -5.87 -2.68 1.01
CA LEU A 65 -5.90 -4.01 1.61
C LEU A 65 -6.78 -4.05 2.87
N LEU A 66 -6.71 -3.02 3.72
CA LEU A 66 -7.57 -2.91 4.90
C LEU A 66 -9.05 -2.78 4.52
N CYS A 67 -9.40 -1.93 3.55
CA CYS A 67 -10.76 -1.76 3.06
C CYS A 67 -11.33 -3.08 2.52
N ARG A 68 -10.54 -3.83 1.75
CA ARG A 68 -10.94 -5.14 1.22
C ARG A 68 -11.16 -6.16 2.33
N ALA A 69 -10.25 -6.19 3.31
CA ALA A 69 -10.37 -7.06 4.48
C ALA A 69 -11.58 -6.70 5.36
N MET A 70 -11.96 -5.43 5.47
CA MET A 70 -13.19 -5.03 6.18
C MET A 70 -14.45 -5.42 5.38
N ALA A 71 -14.43 -5.29 4.06
CA ALA A 71 -15.57 -5.61 3.21
C ALA A 71 -15.94 -7.10 3.23
N SER A 72 -14.97 -8.00 3.41
CA SER A 72 -15.23 -9.45 3.57
C SER A 72 -15.90 -9.81 4.90
N VAL A 73 -15.91 -8.90 5.86
CA VAL A 73 -16.40 -9.14 7.21
C VAL A 73 -17.85 -8.75 7.23
N GLY A 74 -18.72 -9.73 6.98
CA GLY A 74 -20.16 -9.55 7.14
C GLY A 74 -20.51 -9.07 8.56
N THR A 75 -21.73 -8.55 8.71
CA THR A 75 -22.25 -7.87 9.91
C THR A 75 -22.21 -8.68 11.22
N ALA A 76 -21.85 -9.96 11.18
CA ALA A 76 -21.88 -10.87 12.34
C ALA A 76 -20.50 -11.21 12.94
N ARG A 77 -19.38 -10.79 12.33
CA ARG A 77 -18.04 -11.21 12.77
C ARG A 77 -17.20 -10.00 13.17
N THR A 78 -16.84 -9.92 14.45
CA THR A 78 -15.91 -8.91 14.95
C THR A 78 -14.54 -9.53 15.15
N TRP A 79 -13.50 -8.85 14.68
CA TRP A 79 -12.11 -9.22 14.93
C TRP A 79 -11.26 -7.96 15.03
N THR A 80 -10.17 -8.08 15.76
CA THR A 80 -9.31 -6.95 16.13
C THR A 80 -8.11 -6.92 15.20
N VAL A 81 -7.90 -5.77 14.54
CA VAL A 81 -6.71 -5.50 13.74
C VAL A 81 -5.77 -4.63 14.57
N GLN A 82 -4.60 -5.14 14.93
CA GLN A 82 -3.51 -4.31 15.43
C GLN A 82 -2.58 -3.98 14.28
N LEU A 83 -2.57 -2.71 13.89
CA LEU A 83 -1.60 -2.20 12.92
C LEU A 83 -0.26 -2.05 13.62
N ALA A 84 0.81 -2.54 12.98
CA ALA A 84 2.15 -2.39 13.49
C ALA A 84 2.46 -0.88 13.65
N PRO A 85 3.09 -0.45 14.75
CA PRO A 85 3.48 0.94 14.90
C PRO A 85 4.34 1.34 13.71
N LEU A 86 3.98 2.44 13.05
CA LEU A 86 4.77 3.03 11.98
C LEU A 86 6.19 3.23 12.52
N ALA A 87 7.14 2.39 12.09
CA ALA A 87 8.53 2.52 12.46
C ALA A 87 8.96 3.92 12.04
N GLN A 88 9.16 4.80 13.03
CA GLN A 88 9.44 6.24 12.92
C GLN A 88 9.70 6.68 11.48
N VAL A 89 8.63 7.03 10.75
CA VAL A 89 8.77 7.81 9.54
C VAL A 89 9.44 9.09 10.00
N ARG A 90 10.75 9.24 9.76
CA ARG A 90 11.44 10.51 9.95
C ARG A 90 10.67 11.50 9.09
N GLN A 91 9.76 12.26 9.71
CA GLN A 91 9.06 13.34 9.07
C GLN A 91 10.17 14.26 8.56
N ARG A 92 10.39 14.23 7.26
CA ARG A 92 11.35 15.11 6.62
C ARG A 92 10.68 16.47 6.63
N SER A 93 10.95 17.24 7.69
CA SER A 93 10.56 18.64 7.78
C SER A 93 11.07 19.34 6.54
N VAL A 94 10.16 19.80 5.70
CA VAL A 94 10.48 20.78 4.66
C VAL A 94 10.59 22.10 5.39
N SER A 95 11.83 22.58 5.55
CA SER A 95 12.12 23.98 5.87
C SER A 95 12.13 24.80 4.59
#